data_AF-A0A7S1LR89-F1
#
_entry.id   AF-A0A7S1LR89-F1
#
_cell.length_a   1.000
_cell.length_b   1.000
_cell.length_c   1.000
_cell.angle_alpha   90.00
_cell.angle_beta   90.00
_cell.angle_gamma   90.00
#
_symmetry.space_group_name_H-M   'P 1'
#
loop_
_entity.id
_entity.type
_entity.pdbx_description
1 polymer ?
#
loop_
_entity_poly.entity_id
_entity_poly.type
_entity_poly.pdbx_seq_one_letter_code
_entity_poly.pdbx_strand_id
1 'polypeptide(L)'
;MRRQLFALLLTLGAAGLVTASSRRFETHPHLQCSACRAVATEIGVRMNETAKVRSSVKKGHRLAGKNRVTYQDYESSELRAIEIMEKICADSLGSYQLRLGSDNVRTLTKDTTLRAPRFYGRADREQLDNVVPRLKDFCFALLDDFDESIVSTIKTERTLESVTRKICDESAKLCNTAKADKGRKADMAKFEKSEAKRKAAEEQRNGADANQTVDTADSPAQPPTEPPTQDAANEATAPPSTTPDL
;
A
#
# COMPACT_ATOMS: atom_id res chain seq x y z
N MET A 1 65.80 -24.16 16.14
CA MET A 1 64.59 -23.48 16.63
C MET A 1 64.29 -22.28 15.73
N ARG A 2 63.35 -22.39 14.79
CA ARG A 2 62.86 -21.24 14.00
C ARG A 2 61.33 -21.34 13.92
N ARG A 3 60.70 -20.32 14.49
CA ARG A 3 59.25 -20.12 14.61
C ARG A 3 58.68 -19.74 13.25
N GLN A 4 57.69 -20.47 12.76
CA GLN A 4 56.73 -19.96 11.79
C GLN A 4 55.35 -20.51 12.13
N LEU A 5 54.50 -19.63 12.63
CA LEU A 5 53.06 -19.83 12.75
C LEU A 5 52.52 -18.44 13.05
N PHE A 6 51.93 -17.78 12.06
CA PHE A 6 50.85 -16.80 12.20
C PHE A 6 50.49 -16.32 10.79
N ALA A 7 49.49 -16.94 10.19
CA ALA A 7 48.68 -16.33 9.14
C ALA A 7 47.23 -16.55 9.53
N LEU A 8 46.77 -15.67 10.43
CA LEU A 8 45.38 -15.59 10.88
C LEU A 8 44.62 -14.84 9.78
N LEU A 9 43.94 -15.58 8.91
CA LEU A 9 43.05 -15.04 7.89
C LEU A 9 41.83 -14.42 8.59
N LEU A 10 41.81 -13.08 8.68
CA LEU A 10 40.62 -12.30 9.00
C LEU A 10 39.61 -12.45 7.85
N THR A 11 38.60 -13.29 8.04
CA THR A 11 37.35 -13.20 7.29
C THR A 11 36.50 -12.09 7.90
N LEU A 12 36.67 -10.86 7.38
CA LEU A 12 35.67 -9.81 7.60
C LEU A 12 34.37 -10.25 6.92
N GLY A 13 33.45 -10.78 7.71
CA GLY A 13 32.06 -10.95 7.30
C GLY A 13 31.47 -9.59 7.00
N ALA A 14 31.10 -9.37 5.74
CA ALA A 14 30.21 -8.29 5.35
C ALA A 14 28.85 -8.54 6.03
N ALA A 15 28.68 -8.03 7.24
CA ALA A 15 27.37 -7.84 7.83
C ALA A 15 26.65 -6.81 6.98
N GLY A 16 25.81 -7.28 6.06
CA GLY A 16 24.96 -6.42 5.25
C GLY A 16 24.18 -5.49 6.16
N LEU A 17 24.35 -4.18 5.96
CA LEU A 17 23.49 -3.17 6.56
C LEU A 17 22.05 -3.53 6.17
N VAL A 18 21.28 -4.02 7.14
CA VAL A 18 19.83 -4.09 7.03
C VAL A 18 19.35 -2.64 7.12
N THR A 19 19.10 -2.02 5.96
CA THR A 19 18.61 -0.65 5.87
C THR A 19 17.28 -0.52 6.61
N ALA A 20 17.10 0.63 7.28
CA ALA A 20 16.03 0.87 8.24
C ALA A 20 14.61 0.85 7.63
N SER A 21 14.46 0.92 6.30
CA SER A 21 13.17 0.76 5.60
C SER A 21 12.42 -0.52 5.94
N SER A 22 13.15 -1.59 6.26
CA SER A 22 12.62 -2.96 6.31
C SER A 22 11.75 -3.26 7.53
N ARG A 23 11.68 -2.36 8.52
CA ARG A 23 10.89 -2.58 9.75
C ARG A 23 9.39 -2.43 9.53
N ARG A 24 8.97 -1.82 8.41
CA ARG A 24 7.55 -1.62 8.10
C ARG A 24 7.02 -2.84 7.35
N PHE A 25 5.95 -3.42 7.89
CA PHE A 25 5.43 -4.74 7.49
C PHE A 25 6.43 -5.89 7.66
N GLU A 26 7.39 -5.79 8.59
CA GLU A 26 8.44 -6.81 8.77
C GLU A 26 7.87 -8.21 9.08
N THR A 27 6.76 -8.24 9.83
CA THR A 27 5.98 -9.43 10.16
C THR A 27 5.17 -9.98 8.98
N HIS A 28 5.04 -9.22 7.89
CA HIS A 28 4.25 -9.55 6.70
C HIS A 28 5.05 -9.25 5.42
N PRO A 29 6.04 -10.10 5.05
CA PRO A 29 6.95 -9.82 3.94
C PRO A 29 6.24 -9.67 2.58
N HIS A 30 5.12 -10.35 2.37
CA HIS A 30 4.31 -10.19 1.16
C HIS A 30 3.68 -8.78 1.06
N LEU A 31 3.38 -8.14 2.20
CA LEU A 31 2.90 -6.76 2.24
C LEU A 31 4.01 -5.75 1.98
N GLN A 32 5.29 -6.08 2.23
CA GLN A 32 6.42 -5.23 1.80
C GLN A 32 6.49 -5.15 0.28
N CYS A 33 6.34 -6.30 -0.40
CA CYS A 33 6.22 -6.33 -1.85
C CYS A 33 5.01 -5.53 -2.34
N SER A 34 3.84 -5.74 -1.73
CA SER A 34 2.62 -5.03 -2.09
C SER A 34 2.76 -3.50 -1.89
N ALA A 35 3.37 -3.06 -0.79
CA ALA A 35 3.66 -1.66 -0.52
C ALA A 35 4.63 -1.06 -1.55
N CYS A 36 5.69 -1.78 -1.92
CA CYS A 36 6.58 -1.35 -2.99
C CYS A 36 5.84 -1.18 -4.31
N ARG A 37 5.01 -2.16 -4.69
CA ARG A 37 4.21 -2.09 -5.91
C ARG A 37 3.24 -0.91 -5.91
N ALA A 38 2.64 -0.59 -4.76
CA ALA A 38 1.81 0.61 -4.60
C ALA A 38 2.60 1.89 -4.88
N VAL A 39 3.78 2.05 -4.26
CA VAL A 39 4.64 3.22 -4.48
C VAL A 39 5.11 3.30 -5.93
N ALA A 40 5.61 2.20 -6.50
CA ALA A 40 6.03 2.14 -7.91
C ALA A 40 4.87 2.44 -8.88
N THR A 41 3.64 2.08 -8.49
CA THR A 41 2.45 2.41 -9.27
C THR A 41 2.22 3.92 -9.32
N GLU A 42 2.31 4.60 -8.17
CA GLU A 42 2.17 6.06 -8.12
C GLU A 42 3.31 6.77 -8.87
N ILE A 43 4.54 6.25 -8.80
CA ILE A 43 5.66 6.74 -9.61
C ILE A 43 5.31 6.65 -11.11
N GLY A 44 4.86 5.48 -11.57
CA GLY A 44 4.50 5.29 -12.98
C GLY A 44 3.32 6.15 -13.45
N VAL A 45 2.31 6.36 -12.60
CA VAL A 45 1.19 7.27 -12.88
C VAL A 45 1.69 8.70 -13.06
N ARG A 46 2.51 9.20 -12.12
CA ARG A 46 3.10 10.54 -12.17
C ARG A 46 4.06 10.72 -13.36
N MET A 47 4.81 9.67 -13.73
CA MET A 47 5.62 9.66 -14.95
C MET A 47 4.75 9.94 -16.18
N ASN A 48 3.62 9.24 -16.31
CA ASN A 48 2.70 9.43 -17.45
C ASN A 48 2.01 10.80 -17.44
N GLU A 49 1.69 11.34 -16.27
CA GLU A 49 1.11 12.68 -16.14
C GLU A 49 2.11 13.77 -16.56
N THR A 50 3.32 13.72 -16.02
CA THR A 50 4.37 14.73 -16.27
C THR A 50 4.85 14.74 -17.72
N ALA A 51 4.93 13.58 -18.37
CA ALA A 51 5.31 13.46 -19.78
C ALA A 51 4.38 14.25 -20.73
N LYS A 52 3.12 14.46 -20.34
CA LYS A 52 2.14 15.21 -21.16
C LYS A 52 2.32 16.72 -21.10
N VAL A 53 3.01 17.23 -20.08
CA VAL A 53 3.00 18.67 -19.73
C VAL A 53 4.21 19.41 -20.31
N ARG A 54 5.37 18.75 -20.43
CA ARG A 54 6.62 19.40 -20.88
C ARG A 54 7.44 18.47 -21.76
N SER A 55 7.98 19.00 -22.86
CA SER A 55 8.85 18.26 -23.78
C SER A 55 10.34 18.50 -23.55
N SER A 56 10.73 19.68 -23.04
CA SER A 56 12.14 20.01 -22.81
C SER A 56 12.36 20.96 -21.63
N VAL A 57 13.57 20.90 -21.08
CA VAL A 57 14.07 21.79 -20.02
C VAL A 57 15.33 22.49 -20.51
N LYS A 58 15.42 23.78 -20.22
CA LYS A 58 16.60 24.58 -20.53
C LYS A 58 17.73 24.23 -19.56
N LYS A 59 18.86 23.78 -20.09
CA LYS A 59 20.10 23.54 -19.36
C LYS A 59 21.13 24.59 -19.79
N GLY A 60 21.68 25.33 -18.84
CA GLY A 60 22.70 26.32 -19.16
C GLY A 60 23.25 26.99 -17.92
N HIS A 61 24.57 27.08 -17.84
CA HIS A 61 25.26 27.88 -16.83
C HIS A 61 25.74 29.18 -17.44
N ARG A 62 25.55 30.28 -16.71
CA ARG A 62 26.02 31.60 -17.09
C ARG A 62 27.50 31.73 -16.70
N LEU A 63 28.37 31.04 -17.42
CA LEU A 63 29.83 31.11 -17.24
C LEU A 63 30.44 31.87 -18.42
N ALA A 64 30.97 33.07 -18.12
CA ALA A 64 31.86 33.88 -18.94
C ALA A 64 31.48 34.08 -20.44
N GLY A 65 30.64 35.08 -20.73
CA GLY A 65 30.57 35.79 -22.02
C GLY A 65 30.03 35.04 -23.25
N LYS A 66 30.04 33.70 -23.26
CA LYS A 66 29.51 32.87 -24.35
C LYS A 66 28.40 31.97 -23.81
N ASN A 67 27.17 32.50 -23.82
CA ASN A 67 25.99 31.75 -23.40
C ASN A 67 25.70 30.62 -24.39
N ARG A 68 26.02 29.37 -24.04
CA ARG A 68 25.49 28.19 -24.73
C ARG A 68 24.31 27.66 -23.93
N VAL A 69 23.11 28.04 -24.37
CA VAL A 69 21.87 27.43 -23.91
C VAL A 69 21.72 26.10 -24.62
N THR A 70 21.63 25.00 -23.87
CA THR A 70 21.24 23.70 -24.40
C THR A 70 19.85 23.34 -23.88
N TYR A 71 19.11 22.56 -24.65
CA TYR A 71 17.84 22.00 -24.19
C TYR A 71 18.06 20.52 -23.95
N GLN A 72 17.61 20.05 -22.79
CA GLN A 72 17.57 18.63 -22.46
C GLN A 72 16.11 18.18 -22.52
N ASP A 73 15.89 16.95 -22.98
CA ASP A 73 14.57 16.33 -22.89
C ASP A 73 14.11 16.26 -21.42
N TYR A 74 12.87 16.68 -21.17
CA TYR A 74 12.31 16.72 -19.82
C TYR A 74 12.11 15.31 -19.27
N GLU A 75 11.72 14.34 -20.11
CA GLU A 75 11.47 12.98 -19.66
C GLU A 75 12.71 12.32 -19.05
N SER A 76 13.88 12.62 -19.61
CA SER A 76 15.18 12.13 -19.15
C SER A 76 15.90 13.07 -18.17
N SER A 77 15.23 14.13 -17.69
CA SER A 77 15.81 15.11 -16.77
C SER A 77 15.72 14.67 -15.30
N GLU A 78 16.73 15.02 -14.51
CA GLU A 78 16.70 14.84 -13.04
C GLU A 78 15.63 15.70 -12.38
N LEU A 79 15.35 16.87 -12.95
CA LEU A 79 14.27 17.74 -12.47
C LEU A 79 12.93 17.01 -12.43
N ARG A 80 12.58 16.27 -13.49
CA ARG A 80 11.36 15.47 -13.54
C ARG A 80 11.35 14.41 -12.43
N ALA A 81 12.47 13.73 -12.20
CA ALA A 81 12.54 12.71 -11.16
C ALA A 81 12.29 13.29 -9.76
N ILE A 82 12.88 14.45 -9.46
CA ILE A 82 12.66 15.16 -8.18
C ILE A 82 11.19 15.58 -8.05
N GLU A 83 10.62 16.22 -9.07
CA GLU A 83 9.21 16.66 -9.07
C GLU A 83 8.23 15.49 -8.85
N ILE A 84 8.54 14.31 -9.40
CA ILE A 84 7.77 13.08 -9.20
C ILE A 84 7.92 12.58 -7.75
N MET A 85 9.13 12.45 -7.24
CA MET A 85 9.39 11.84 -5.93
C MET A 85 8.87 12.70 -4.76
N GLU A 86 8.99 14.03 -4.82
CA GLU A 86 8.62 14.92 -3.71
C GLU A 86 7.16 14.79 -3.25
N LYS A 87 6.24 14.48 -4.16
CA LYS A 87 4.79 14.52 -3.87
C LYS A 87 4.15 13.16 -3.65
N ILE A 88 4.82 12.07 -3.99
CA ILE A 88 4.18 10.75 -4.02
C ILE A 88 3.83 10.27 -2.62
N CYS A 89 4.75 10.37 -1.66
CA CYS A 89 4.51 9.82 -0.33
C CYS A 89 3.47 10.61 0.47
N ALA A 90 3.38 11.93 0.24
CA ALA A 90 2.43 12.80 0.94
C ALA A 90 1.02 12.71 0.33
N ASP A 91 0.91 12.82 -0.98
CA ASP A 91 -0.36 13.15 -1.67
C ASP A 91 -1.04 11.92 -2.28
N SER A 92 -0.26 10.96 -2.78
CA SER A 92 -0.79 9.91 -3.67
C SER A 92 -1.25 8.64 -2.96
N LEU A 93 -0.90 8.46 -1.68
CA LEU A 93 -1.09 7.21 -0.94
C LEU A 93 -2.35 7.17 -0.05
N GLY A 94 -3.08 8.28 0.06
CA GLY A 94 -4.21 8.40 0.99
C GLY A 94 -5.40 7.48 0.68
N SER A 95 -5.57 7.07 -0.58
CA SER A 95 -6.67 6.20 -1.02
C SER A 95 -6.34 4.70 -1.00
N TYR A 96 -5.12 4.34 -0.58
CA TYR A 96 -4.75 2.93 -0.48
C TYR A 96 -5.34 2.28 0.77
N GLN A 97 -5.73 1.03 0.61
CA GLN A 97 -6.35 0.24 1.65
C GLN A 97 -5.93 -1.22 1.49
N LEU A 98 -5.98 -1.95 2.60
CA LEU A 98 -5.76 -3.39 2.57
C LEU A 98 -7.02 -4.06 2.01
N ARG A 99 -6.86 -4.93 1.01
CA ARG A 99 -7.91 -5.72 0.36
C ARG A 99 -7.44 -7.12 0.09
N LEU A 100 -8.35 -8.04 -0.20
CA LEU A 100 -8.01 -9.38 -0.66
C LEU A 100 -7.93 -9.38 -2.18
N GLY A 101 -6.77 -9.78 -2.70
CA GLY A 101 -6.56 -10.03 -4.12
C GLY A 101 -7.37 -11.23 -4.62
N SER A 102 -7.30 -11.48 -5.93
CA SER A 102 -7.93 -12.62 -6.57
C SER A 102 -7.40 -13.98 -6.08
N ASP A 103 -6.17 -13.99 -5.56
CA ASP A 103 -5.52 -15.14 -4.93
C ASP A 103 -5.86 -15.29 -3.44
N ASN A 104 -6.80 -14.48 -2.91
CA ASN A 104 -7.13 -14.37 -1.49
C ASN A 104 -5.93 -14.00 -0.60
N VAL A 105 -4.91 -13.36 -1.16
CA VAL A 105 -3.80 -12.79 -0.39
C VAL A 105 -4.09 -11.32 -0.14
N ARG A 106 -3.75 -10.84 1.06
CA ARG A 106 -3.89 -9.42 1.39
C ARG A 106 -2.92 -8.57 0.57
N THR A 107 -3.44 -7.50 -0.03
CA THR A 107 -2.71 -6.56 -0.88
C THR A 107 -3.16 -5.12 -0.60
N LEU A 108 -2.25 -4.17 -0.77
CA LEU A 108 -2.50 -2.74 -0.74
C LEU A 108 -2.93 -2.28 -2.13
N THR A 109 -4.11 -1.68 -2.22
CA THR A 109 -4.69 -1.27 -3.51
C THR A 109 -5.65 -0.10 -3.32
N LYS A 110 -5.87 0.65 -4.40
CA LYS A 110 -6.95 1.65 -4.52
C LYS A 110 -8.28 1.02 -4.95
N ASP A 111 -8.26 -0.23 -5.42
CA ASP A 111 -9.46 -0.92 -5.89
C ASP A 111 -10.41 -1.22 -4.72
N THR A 112 -11.56 -0.53 -4.73
CA THR A 112 -12.61 -0.66 -3.72
C THR A 112 -13.57 -1.81 -4.01
N THR A 113 -13.54 -2.38 -5.21
CA THR A 113 -14.37 -3.52 -5.62
C THR A 113 -13.90 -4.83 -4.97
N LEU A 114 -12.63 -4.88 -4.57
CA LEU A 114 -12.05 -6.03 -3.90
C LEU A 114 -12.61 -6.18 -2.47
N ARG A 115 -12.72 -7.44 -2.02
CA ARG A 115 -13.25 -7.77 -0.71
C ARG A 115 -12.36 -7.20 0.39
N ALA A 116 -12.98 -6.60 1.41
CA ALA A 116 -12.27 -6.19 2.62
C ALA A 116 -11.60 -7.41 3.29
N PRO A 117 -10.35 -7.29 3.74
CA PRO A 117 -9.65 -8.38 4.38
C PRO A 117 -10.19 -8.56 5.79
N ARG A 118 -10.08 -9.78 6.31
CA ARG A 118 -10.27 -10.03 7.74
C ARG A 118 -8.92 -10.10 8.42
N PHE A 119 -8.89 -9.72 9.68
CA PHE A 119 -7.71 -9.88 10.51
C PHE A 119 -7.70 -11.27 11.14
N TYR A 120 -6.53 -11.90 11.18
CA TYR A 120 -6.37 -13.26 11.71
C TYR A 120 -6.19 -13.32 13.23
N GLY A 121 -6.51 -12.23 13.92
CA GLY A 121 -6.41 -12.09 15.38
C GLY A 121 -6.18 -10.65 15.80
N ARG A 122 -6.09 -10.41 17.12
CA ARG A 122 -5.92 -9.07 17.70
C ARG A 122 -4.59 -8.42 17.30
N ALA A 123 -3.48 -9.15 17.39
CA ALA A 123 -2.17 -8.65 17.00
C ALA A 123 -2.07 -8.31 15.51
N ASP A 124 -2.68 -9.13 14.66
CA ASP A 124 -2.73 -8.89 13.21
C ASP A 124 -3.58 -7.64 12.89
N ARG A 125 -4.68 -7.42 13.62
CA ARG A 125 -5.47 -6.18 13.53
C ARG A 125 -4.66 -4.97 13.96
N GLU A 126 -4.03 -4.99 15.13
CA GLU A 126 -3.23 -3.86 15.64
C GLU A 126 -2.13 -3.43 14.65
N GLN A 127 -1.56 -4.39 13.91
CA GLN A 127 -0.56 -4.11 12.90
C GLN A 127 -1.13 -3.56 11.59
N LEU A 128 -2.40 -3.83 11.26
CA LEU A 128 -2.98 -3.63 9.93
C LEU A 128 -4.28 -2.80 9.87
N ASP A 129 -4.86 -2.38 11.01
CA ASP A 129 -6.10 -1.58 11.05
C ASP A 129 -5.92 -0.17 10.46
N ASN A 130 -4.66 0.30 10.37
CA ASN A 130 -4.32 1.59 9.77
C ASN A 130 -3.05 1.49 8.90
N VAL A 131 -3.24 1.04 7.66
CA VAL A 131 -2.13 0.80 6.72
C VAL A 131 -1.58 2.06 6.07
N VAL A 132 -2.38 3.14 5.95
CA VAL A 132 -1.98 4.34 5.19
C VAL A 132 -0.76 5.03 5.81
N PRO A 133 -0.71 5.35 7.12
CA PRO A 133 0.47 5.93 7.73
C PRO A 133 1.69 5.06 7.51
N ARG A 134 1.57 3.74 7.70
CA ARG A 134 2.66 2.76 7.49
C ARG A 134 3.15 2.71 6.05
N LEU A 135 2.25 2.89 5.08
CA LEU A 135 2.57 2.94 3.66
C LEU A 135 3.28 4.25 3.29
N LYS A 136 2.84 5.41 3.80
CA LYS A 136 3.53 6.70 3.59
C LYS A 136 4.95 6.67 4.14
N ASP A 137 5.03 6.20 5.37
CA ASP A 137 6.26 5.91 6.07
C ASP A 137 7.20 5.00 5.25
N PHE A 138 6.68 3.85 4.77
CA PHE A 138 7.43 2.93 3.91
C PHE A 138 7.87 3.61 2.61
N CYS A 139 7.02 4.45 2.01
CA CYS A 139 7.35 5.21 0.82
C CYS A 139 8.55 6.13 1.05
N PHE A 140 8.56 6.95 2.11
CA PHE A 140 9.70 7.81 2.41
C PHE A 140 10.98 7.01 2.56
N ALA A 141 10.93 5.91 3.32
CA ALA A 141 12.10 5.09 3.53
C ALA A 141 12.58 4.41 2.22
N LEU A 142 11.66 3.97 1.34
CA LEU A 142 11.98 3.43 0.02
C LEU A 142 12.62 4.49 -0.89
N LEU A 143 12.09 5.73 -0.88
CA LEU A 143 12.65 6.83 -1.67
C LEU A 143 14.04 7.20 -1.17
N ASP A 144 14.26 7.22 0.15
CA ASP A 144 15.55 7.57 0.76
C ASP A 144 16.61 6.47 0.53
N ASP A 145 16.24 5.20 0.73
CA ASP A 145 17.20 4.08 0.62
C ASP A 145 17.58 3.77 -0.85
N PHE A 146 16.73 4.13 -1.82
CA PHE A 146 16.88 3.76 -3.23
C PHE A 146 16.77 4.95 -4.19
N ASP A 147 17.08 6.16 -3.73
CA ASP A 147 16.94 7.42 -4.49
C ASP A 147 17.59 7.35 -5.88
N GLU A 148 18.87 6.94 -5.97
CA GLU A 148 19.63 6.84 -7.20
C GLU A 148 19.01 5.84 -8.17
N SER A 149 18.57 4.69 -7.64
CA SER A 149 17.92 3.65 -8.44
C SER A 149 16.57 4.12 -8.98
N ILE A 150 15.79 4.83 -8.18
CA ILE A 150 14.47 5.35 -8.56
C ILE A 150 14.62 6.49 -9.58
N VAL A 151 15.55 7.42 -9.36
CA VAL A 151 15.88 8.49 -10.31
C VAL A 151 16.32 7.91 -11.66
N SER A 152 17.20 6.91 -11.64
CA SER A 152 17.63 6.21 -12.86
C SER A 152 16.44 5.57 -13.58
N THR A 153 15.59 4.85 -12.84
CA THR A 153 14.38 4.20 -13.36
C THR A 153 13.42 5.20 -14.00
N ILE A 154 13.17 6.35 -13.36
CA ILE A 154 12.29 7.39 -13.90
C ILE A 154 12.83 7.94 -15.23
N LYS A 155 14.15 8.09 -15.36
CA LYS A 155 14.80 8.60 -16.58
C LYS A 155 14.75 7.60 -17.73
N THR A 156 14.89 6.30 -17.45
CA THR A 156 15.06 5.26 -18.48
C THR A 156 13.79 4.50 -18.82
N GLU A 157 12.92 4.24 -17.86
CA GLU A 157 11.76 3.39 -18.06
C GLU A 157 10.55 4.18 -18.56
N ARG A 158 9.65 3.50 -19.27
CA ARG A 158 8.44 4.11 -19.87
C ARG A 158 7.15 3.38 -19.54
N THR A 159 7.23 2.15 -19.05
CA THR A 159 6.05 1.35 -18.70
C THR A 159 5.96 1.10 -17.21
N LEU A 160 4.73 1.05 -16.69
CA LEU A 160 4.44 0.77 -15.29
C LEU A 160 5.06 -0.55 -14.81
N GLU A 161 5.00 -1.57 -15.66
CA GLU A 161 5.56 -2.88 -15.40
C GLU A 161 7.09 -2.81 -15.24
N SER A 162 7.78 -2.07 -16.12
CA SER A 162 9.23 -1.94 -16.04
C SER A 162 9.66 -1.13 -14.80
N VAL A 163 8.95 -0.05 -14.49
CA VAL A 163 9.17 0.75 -13.27
C VAL A 163 9.01 -0.14 -12.02
N THR A 164 7.93 -0.91 -11.96
CA THR A 164 7.65 -1.81 -10.83
C THR A 164 8.73 -2.87 -10.69
N ARG A 165 9.13 -3.52 -11.78
CA ARG A 165 10.18 -4.54 -11.78
C ARG A 165 11.53 -3.95 -11.32
N LYS A 166 11.95 -2.83 -11.91
CA LYS A 166 13.22 -2.18 -11.58
C LYS A 166 13.30 -1.79 -10.10
N ILE A 167 12.26 -1.14 -9.59
CA ILE A 167 12.25 -0.66 -8.20
C ILE A 167 12.08 -1.84 -7.23
N CYS A 168 11.08 -2.69 -7.43
CA CYS A 168 10.68 -3.66 -6.42
C CYS A 168 11.37 -5.01 -6.51
N ASP A 169 11.75 -5.44 -7.71
CA ASP A 169 12.36 -6.76 -7.93
C ASP A 169 13.89 -6.64 -7.97
N GLU A 170 14.42 -5.66 -8.71
CA GLU A 170 15.86 -5.52 -8.98
C GLU A 170 16.58 -4.71 -7.91
N SER A 171 16.11 -3.49 -7.61
CA SER A 171 16.74 -2.58 -6.65
C SER A 171 16.41 -2.95 -5.20
N ALA A 172 15.13 -2.88 -4.81
CA ALA A 172 14.71 -3.12 -3.43
C ALA A 172 14.63 -4.61 -3.06
N LYS A 173 14.52 -5.51 -4.06
CA LYS A 173 14.45 -6.97 -3.89
C LYS A 173 13.39 -7.39 -2.87
N LEU A 174 12.20 -6.81 -2.95
CA LEU A 174 11.11 -7.06 -2.01
C LEU A 174 10.11 -8.10 -2.53
N CYS A 175 9.97 -8.26 -3.85
CA CYS A 175 8.90 -9.04 -4.45
C CYS A 175 9.30 -10.43 -4.94
N ASN A 176 10.46 -10.59 -5.59
CA ASN A 176 10.93 -11.87 -6.10
C ASN A 176 11.88 -12.56 -5.11
N THR A 177 11.41 -12.74 -3.87
CA THR A 177 12.21 -13.38 -2.82
C THR A 177 11.48 -14.55 -2.17
N ALA A 178 12.25 -15.55 -1.73
CA ALA A 178 11.73 -16.67 -0.94
C ALA A 178 11.00 -16.19 0.33
N LYS A 179 11.42 -15.06 0.92
CA LYS A 179 10.77 -14.45 2.09
C LYS A 179 9.37 -13.94 1.73
N ALA A 180 9.22 -13.23 0.61
CA ALA A 180 7.94 -12.74 0.12
C ALA A 180 7.00 -13.90 -0.25
N ASP A 181 7.49 -14.91 -0.97
CA ASP A 181 6.69 -16.09 -1.34
C ASP A 181 6.22 -16.90 -0.13
N LYS A 182 7.10 -17.11 0.85
CA LYS A 182 6.73 -17.75 2.12
C LYS A 182 5.68 -16.93 2.85
N GLY A 183 5.85 -15.60 2.89
CA GLY A 183 4.87 -14.68 3.45
C GLY A 183 3.50 -14.78 2.77
N ARG A 184 3.48 -14.88 1.44
CA ARG A 184 2.25 -15.02 0.63
C ARG A 184 1.52 -16.32 0.94
N LYS A 185 2.24 -17.44 0.92
CA LYS A 185 1.70 -18.77 1.26
C LYS A 185 1.16 -18.82 2.69
N ALA A 186 1.87 -18.20 3.63
CA ALA A 186 1.44 -18.14 5.02
C ALA A 186 0.16 -17.30 5.20
N ASP A 187 0.02 -16.21 4.44
CA ASP A 187 -1.19 -15.37 4.46
C ASP A 187 -2.41 -16.13 3.93
N MET A 188 -2.24 -16.79 2.79
CA MET A 188 -3.26 -17.62 2.15
C MET A 188 -3.71 -18.77 3.07
N ALA A 189 -2.77 -19.48 3.71
CA ALA A 189 -3.11 -20.56 4.64
C ALA A 189 -3.89 -20.05 5.87
N LYS A 190 -3.57 -18.85 6.36
CA LYS A 190 -4.32 -18.21 7.45
C LYS A 190 -5.72 -17.82 7.00
N PHE A 191 -5.85 -17.30 5.77
CA PHE A 191 -7.14 -17.01 5.16
C PHE A 191 -8.04 -18.25 5.12
N GLU A 192 -7.56 -19.34 4.53
CA GLU A 192 -8.30 -20.60 4.40
C GLU A 192 -8.73 -21.16 5.76
N LYS A 193 -7.80 -21.18 6.73
CA LYS A 193 -8.10 -21.61 8.11
C LYS A 193 -9.18 -20.74 8.76
N SER A 194 -9.14 -19.43 8.53
CA SER A 194 -10.13 -18.50 9.08
C SER A 194 -11.51 -18.69 8.46
N GLU A 195 -11.60 -18.95 7.16
CA GLU A 195 -12.87 -19.24 6.47
C GLU A 195 -13.44 -20.58 6.91
N ALA A 196 -12.62 -21.64 7.01
CA ALA A 196 -13.05 -22.95 7.46
C ALA A 196 -13.63 -22.89 8.89
N LYS A 197 -12.94 -22.21 9.81
CA LYS A 197 -13.43 -22.01 11.17
C LYS A 197 -14.77 -21.26 11.21
N ARG A 198 -14.96 -20.28 10.32
CA ARG A 198 -16.20 -19.51 10.26
C ARG A 198 -17.35 -20.37 9.75
N LYS A 199 -17.16 -21.10 8.65
CA LYS A 199 -18.19 -22.00 8.10
C LYS A 199 -18.64 -23.02 9.16
N ALA A 200 -17.70 -23.63 9.87
CA ALA A 200 -18.02 -24.54 10.97
C ALA A 200 -18.79 -23.86 12.12
N ALA A 201 -18.45 -22.63 12.49
CA ALA A 201 -19.16 -21.88 13.52
C ALA A 201 -20.58 -21.45 13.09
N GLU A 202 -20.77 -21.16 11.80
CA GLU A 202 -22.07 -20.80 11.21
C GLU A 202 -23.00 -22.02 11.16
N GLU A 203 -22.48 -23.18 10.75
CA GLU A 203 -23.22 -24.46 10.77
C GLU A 203 -23.66 -24.84 12.19
N GLN A 204 -22.80 -24.64 13.20
CA GLN A 204 -23.14 -24.88 14.60
C GLN A 204 -24.25 -23.95 15.12
N ARG A 205 -24.28 -22.68 14.69
CA ARG A 205 -25.34 -21.74 15.05
C ARG A 205 -26.67 -22.12 14.40
N ASN A 206 -26.66 -22.39 13.10
CA ASN A 206 -27.86 -22.74 12.36
C ASN A 206 -28.46 -24.09 12.84
N GLY A 207 -27.62 -25.02 13.28
CA GLY A 207 -28.06 -26.28 13.89
C GLY A 207 -28.63 -26.14 15.31
N ALA A 208 -28.20 -25.13 16.08
CA ALA A 208 -28.73 -24.85 17.40
C ALA A 208 -30.12 -24.18 17.35
N ASP A 209 -30.34 -23.25 16.42
CA ASP A 209 -31.62 -22.56 16.25
C ASP A 209 -32.73 -23.49 15.69
N ALA A 210 -32.35 -24.50 14.90
CA ALA A 210 -33.30 -25.49 14.36
C ALA A 210 -33.89 -26.43 15.42
N ASN A 211 -33.31 -26.49 16.63
CA ASN A 211 -33.76 -27.36 17.72
C ASN A 211 -34.56 -26.62 18.80
N GLN A 212 -34.93 -25.35 18.56
CA GLN A 212 -35.65 -24.48 19.51
C GLN A 212 -37.07 -24.10 19.04
N THR A 213 -37.64 -24.83 18.07
CA THR A 213 -39.00 -24.62 17.53
C THR A 213 -40.05 -25.64 17.99
N VAL A 214 -39.78 -26.40 19.06
CA VAL A 214 -40.75 -27.28 19.70
C VAL A 214 -40.87 -26.83 21.16
N ASP A 215 -42.11 -26.61 21.62
CA ASP A 215 -42.50 -26.13 22.97
C ASP A 215 -42.66 -24.61 23.16
N THR A 216 -43.51 -23.97 22.35
CA THR A 216 -44.38 -22.89 22.88
C THR A 216 -45.72 -22.91 22.17
N ALA A 217 -46.58 -23.86 22.57
CA ALA A 217 -48.00 -23.86 22.25
C ALA A 217 -48.79 -23.88 23.56
N ASP A 218 -48.91 -22.71 24.21
CA ASP A 218 -50.15 -22.27 24.86
C ASP A 218 -49.99 -20.83 25.38
N SER A 219 -50.55 -19.86 24.66
CA SER A 219 -50.86 -18.56 25.26
C SER A 219 -52.05 -17.93 24.52
N PRO A 220 -53.16 -17.61 25.21
CA PRO A 220 -54.36 -17.07 24.58
C PRO A 220 -54.17 -15.64 24.12
N ALA A 221 -54.78 -15.34 22.97
CA ALA A 221 -54.81 -14.05 22.31
C ALA A 221 -55.32 -12.91 23.19
N GLN A 222 -54.64 -11.75 23.13
CA GLN A 222 -55.20 -10.46 23.50
C GLN A 222 -55.57 -9.63 22.25
N PRO A 223 -56.66 -8.83 22.32
CA PRO A 223 -57.24 -8.10 21.19
C PRO A 223 -56.44 -6.85 20.77
N PRO A 224 -56.71 -6.30 19.57
CA PRO A 224 -55.94 -5.22 18.98
C PRO A 224 -56.23 -3.87 19.64
N THR A 225 -55.19 -3.17 20.08
CA THR A 225 -55.24 -1.75 20.46
C THR A 225 -54.87 -0.89 19.25
N GLU A 226 -55.74 0.10 18.99
CA GLU A 226 -55.69 1.09 17.92
C GLU A 226 -54.41 1.95 17.89
N PRO A 227 -54.09 2.56 16.72
CA PRO A 227 -52.93 3.42 16.55
C PRO A 227 -53.24 4.88 16.97
N PRO A 228 -52.32 5.59 17.65
CA PRO A 228 -52.42 7.03 17.76
C PRO A 228 -51.91 7.69 16.47
N THR A 229 -52.82 8.43 15.84
CA THR A 229 -52.57 9.50 14.88
C THR A 229 -52.05 10.75 15.61
N GLN A 230 -51.15 11.50 14.96
CA GLN A 230 -50.87 12.96 15.03
C GLN A 230 -49.36 13.18 14.83
N ASP A 231 -48.89 13.74 13.72
CA ASP A 231 -49.03 15.10 13.17
C ASP A 231 -47.86 16.02 13.55
N ALA A 232 -47.40 16.72 12.51
CA ALA A 232 -46.80 18.05 12.48
C ALA A 232 -45.30 18.25 12.83
N ALA A 233 -44.61 18.68 11.77
CA ALA A 233 -43.79 19.92 11.68
C ALA A 233 -42.45 20.00 12.42
N ASN A 234 -41.37 20.18 11.64
CA ASN A 234 -40.60 21.43 11.57
C ASN A 234 -39.41 21.20 10.61
N GLU A 235 -39.36 21.85 9.46
CA GLU A 235 -39.05 23.27 9.19
C GLU A 235 -37.61 23.38 8.68
N ALA A 236 -37.52 23.90 7.46
CA ALA A 236 -36.32 24.06 6.68
C ALA A 236 -35.50 25.27 7.16
N THR A 237 -34.18 25.16 7.16
CA THR A 237 -33.31 26.35 7.10
C THR A 237 -31.98 26.03 6.39
N ALA A 238 -31.92 26.32 5.09
CA ALA A 238 -30.74 26.94 4.46
C ALA A 238 -30.82 28.47 4.70
N PRO A 239 -29.85 29.37 4.39
CA PRO A 239 -28.65 29.31 3.50
C PRO A 239 -27.44 30.03 4.22
N PRO A 240 -26.44 30.75 3.62
CA PRO A 240 -26.16 31.06 2.22
C PRO A 240 -24.73 30.83 1.70
N SER A 241 -24.70 30.66 0.38
CA SER A 241 -23.59 30.86 -0.54
C SER A 241 -23.18 32.34 -0.60
N THR A 242 -21.90 32.60 -0.37
CA THR A 242 -21.24 33.88 -0.67
C THR A 242 -20.06 33.61 -1.62
N THR A 243 -20.24 33.94 -2.88
CA THR A 243 -19.19 34.52 -3.73
C THR A 243 -19.15 36.03 -3.48
N PRO A 244 -17.98 36.68 -3.63
CA PRO A 244 -17.86 37.57 -4.80
C PRO A 244 -16.47 37.59 -5.47
N ASP A 245 -16.55 38.00 -6.74
CA ASP A 245 -15.60 38.59 -7.68
C ASP A 245 -14.15 38.93 -7.25
N LEU A 246 -13.18 38.38 -8.00
CA LEU A 246 -12.30 39.08 -8.96
C LEU A 246 -11.35 38.12 -9.69
#